data_AF-A0AA35W0S9-F1
#
_entry.id   AF-A0AA35W0S9-F1
#
_cell.length_a   1.000
_cell.length_b   1.000
_cell.length_c   1.000
_cell.angle_alpha   90.00
_cell.angle_beta   90.00
_cell.angle_gamma   90.00
#
_symmetry.space_group_name_H-M   'P 1'
#
loop_
_entity.id
_entity.type
_entity.pdbx_description
1 polymer ?
#
loop_
_entity_poly.entity_id
_entity_poly.type
_entity_poly.pdbx_seq_one_letter_code
_entity_poly.pdbx_strand_id
1 'polypeptide(L)'
;MASATSVVGTVDGNDSTTECVSQEELASVKAEMERRVDQLHSQLHYRQNVTVGILKDHCSSTNTGGAVETGDTVFMSTVFNITQNDADIIAYLEKVNQTINERLDSLEDSINSNDNKAGSFLNPAHNCSHILHQHPQATSGHYWVQSSPGYVVKMFCDMERVCGCDEGRGEGGGWVRVANINMTRPNENCPAGFRKVTDSGKTMCGGQSSRCISTTFSSQGLLYSRVCGKIIGYQFGRTNGLLQYISDNTVSIDTSFVDGIVLTHGSPRAHIWTFVAGHDQISTINEDCPCNSNSFSGTLPPYIGNDYFCDSAHTVNNQPPLSYLTNDPLWDGAGCVSGSCCTFNSPPWFCKNLSAPTTDAIELRICLNDGIDDEDVLFEIVELYVQ
;
A
#
# COMPACT_ATOMS: atom_id res chain seq x y z
N MET A 1 21.75 -40.08 37.26
CA MET A 1 22.89 -39.29 36.74
C MET A 1 22.33 -37.87 36.62
N ALA A 2 22.64 -36.90 37.48
CA ALA A 2 23.95 -36.33 37.85
C ALA A 2 24.60 -35.68 36.59
N SER A 3 24.61 -34.35 36.42
CA SER A 3 25.36 -33.27 37.15
C SER A 3 26.82 -33.16 36.60
N ALA A 4 27.51 -32.02 36.49
CA ALA A 4 27.28 -30.59 36.85
C ALA A 4 27.86 -29.68 35.71
N THR A 5 28.01 -28.33 35.70
CA THR A 5 27.73 -27.13 36.55
C THR A 5 27.77 -25.92 35.56
N SER A 6 26.91 -24.90 35.57
CA SER A 6 26.75 -23.77 36.52
C SER A 6 27.94 -22.80 36.67
N VAL A 7 27.80 -21.60 36.09
CA VAL A 7 28.36 -20.27 36.49
C VAL A 7 27.33 -19.25 35.97
N VAL A 8 26.45 -18.58 36.74
CA VAL A 8 26.64 -17.64 37.86
C VAL A 8 27.37 -16.35 37.44
N GLY A 9 26.58 -15.38 36.95
CA GLY A 9 26.91 -13.95 36.92
C GLY A 9 25.77 -13.19 37.61
N THR A 10 26.10 -12.20 38.45
CA THR A 10 25.14 -11.56 39.36
C THR A 10 24.38 -10.38 38.73
N VAL A 11 23.24 -10.06 39.34
CA VAL A 11 22.50 -8.81 39.11
C VAL A 11 23.36 -7.61 39.49
N ASP A 12 23.37 -6.61 38.62
CA ASP A 12 23.42 -5.19 39.01
C ASP A 12 22.37 -4.45 38.16
N GLY A 13 21.65 -3.53 38.77
CA GLY A 13 20.42 -2.98 38.20
C GLY A 13 20.62 -1.69 37.41
N ASN A 14 19.85 -1.54 36.33
CA ASN A 14 19.41 -0.22 35.89
C ASN A 14 18.03 -0.33 35.22
N ASP A 15 17.00 -0.45 36.05
CA ASP A 15 15.61 -0.53 35.59
C ASP A 15 15.10 0.86 35.19
N SER A 16 15.44 1.29 33.98
CA SER A 16 14.92 2.51 33.38
C SER A 16 13.56 2.23 32.72
N THR A 17 12.53 1.96 33.54
CA THR A 17 11.14 2.01 33.10
C THR A 17 10.84 3.40 32.54
N THR A 18 10.94 3.53 31.22
CA THR A 18 10.63 4.77 30.52
C THR A 18 9.12 4.79 30.35
N GLU A 19 8.41 5.24 31.39
CA GLU A 19 6.95 5.37 31.36
C GLU A 19 6.55 6.37 30.27
N CYS A 20 5.85 5.86 29.25
CA CYS A 20 5.31 6.70 28.18
C CYS A 20 4.10 7.47 28.71
N VAL A 21 4.28 8.76 28.97
CA VAL A 21 3.21 9.68 29.39
C VAL A 21 2.07 9.67 28.37
N SER A 22 0.83 9.51 28.83
CA SER A 22 -0.35 9.50 27.97
C SER A 22 -0.74 10.89 27.46
N GLN A 23 -1.53 10.95 26.38
CA GLN A 23 -2.05 12.23 25.87
C GLN A 23 -2.92 12.97 26.90
N GLU A 24 -3.65 12.24 27.76
CA GLU A 24 -4.52 12.84 28.79
C GLU A 24 -3.70 13.45 29.93
N GLU A 25 -2.62 12.81 30.35
CA GLU A 25 -1.66 13.37 31.31
C GLU A 25 -0.94 14.60 30.73
N LEU A 26 -0.48 14.55 29.47
CA LEU A 26 0.16 15.68 28.81
C LEU A 26 -0.77 16.90 28.69
N ALA A 27 -2.05 16.67 28.34
CA ALA A 27 -3.07 17.71 28.31
C ALA A 27 -3.33 18.30 29.72
N SER A 28 -3.37 17.46 30.75
CA SER A 28 -3.50 17.91 32.15
C SER A 28 -2.31 18.75 32.62
N VAL A 29 -1.08 18.38 32.23
CA VAL A 29 0.13 19.17 32.50
C VAL A 29 0.06 20.53 31.80
N LYS A 30 -0.29 20.56 30.51
CA LYS A 30 -0.44 21.82 29.74
C LYS A 30 -1.43 22.78 30.42
N ALA A 31 -2.62 22.29 30.77
CA ALA A 31 -3.67 23.10 31.40
C ALA A 31 -3.25 23.68 32.78
N GLU A 32 -2.59 22.91 33.65
CA GLU A 32 -2.11 23.44 34.95
C GLU A 32 -0.88 24.36 34.80
N MET A 33 -0.09 24.22 33.73
CA MET A 33 0.98 25.18 33.42
C MET A 33 0.43 26.52 32.94
N GLU A 34 -0.52 26.52 31.99
CA GLU A 34 -1.26 27.71 31.56
C GLU A 34 -1.91 28.41 32.76
N ARG A 35 -2.63 27.66 33.61
CA ARG A 35 -3.28 28.17 34.83
C ARG A 35 -2.30 28.80 35.83
N ARG A 36 -1.05 28.35 35.88
CA ARG A 36 0.01 28.93 36.74
C ARG A 36 0.60 30.21 36.16
N VAL A 37 0.73 30.30 34.83
CA VAL A 37 1.17 31.53 34.14
C VAL A 37 0.16 32.66 34.37
N ASP A 38 -1.13 32.40 34.23
CA ASP A 38 -2.19 33.37 34.54
C ASP A 38 -2.20 33.79 36.02
N GLN A 39 -2.02 32.83 36.93
CA GLN A 39 -1.95 33.12 38.37
C GLN A 39 -0.74 33.99 38.73
N LEU A 40 0.41 33.82 38.06
CA LEU A 40 1.60 34.67 38.21
C LEU A 40 1.38 36.07 37.64
N HIS A 41 0.82 36.21 36.43
CA HIS A 41 0.48 37.52 35.85
C HIS A 41 -0.49 38.31 36.75
N SER A 42 -1.50 37.65 37.30
CA SER A 42 -2.44 38.25 38.24
C SER A 42 -1.74 38.77 39.51
N GLN A 43 -0.82 37.99 40.10
CA GLN A 43 -0.06 38.39 41.28
C GLN A 43 0.94 39.54 40.99
N LEU A 44 1.58 39.55 39.82
CA LEU A 44 2.48 40.62 39.39
C LEU A 44 1.72 41.94 39.14
N HIS A 45 0.60 41.90 38.43
CA HIS A 45 -0.26 43.09 38.28
C HIS A 45 -0.82 43.59 39.61
N TYR A 46 -1.17 42.70 40.55
CA TYR A 46 -1.58 43.11 41.89
C TYR A 46 -0.44 43.83 42.63
N ARG A 47 0.79 43.29 42.62
CA ARG A 47 1.97 43.95 43.22
C ARG A 47 2.27 45.30 42.58
N GLN A 48 2.20 45.41 41.24
CA GLN A 48 2.36 46.68 40.53
C GLN A 48 1.31 47.71 40.97
N ASN A 49 0.03 47.32 41.00
CA ASN A 49 -1.06 48.22 41.40
C ASN A 49 -0.95 48.68 42.86
N VAL A 50 -0.55 47.79 43.79
CA VAL A 50 -0.26 48.16 45.19
C VAL A 50 0.91 49.15 45.27
N THR A 51 1.99 48.91 44.51
CA THR A 51 3.17 49.81 44.48
C THR A 51 2.82 51.18 43.90
N VAL A 52 2.00 51.23 42.85
CA VAL A 52 1.46 52.48 42.27
C VAL A 52 0.50 53.19 43.22
N GLY A 53 -0.26 52.46 44.05
CA GLY A 53 -1.06 53.03 45.14
C GLY A 53 -0.20 53.73 46.17
N ILE A 54 0.79 53.03 46.73
CA ILE A 54 1.74 53.58 47.73
C ILE A 54 2.46 54.82 47.19
N LEU A 55 2.86 54.83 45.91
CA LEU A 55 3.45 56.01 45.26
C LEU A 55 2.49 57.20 45.21
N LYS A 56 1.21 56.99 44.90
CA LYS A 56 0.19 58.06 44.87
C LYS A 56 -0.07 58.63 46.27
N ASP A 57 -0.13 57.78 47.28
CA ASP A 57 -0.34 58.21 48.67
C ASP A 57 0.88 58.99 49.19
N HIS A 58 2.11 58.52 48.91
CA HIS A 58 3.34 59.23 49.26
C HIS A 58 3.43 60.61 48.59
N CYS A 59 3.22 60.69 47.27
CA CYS A 59 3.18 61.97 46.53
C CYS A 59 2.03 62.90 46.97
N SER A 60 0.95 62.36 47.52
CA SER A 60 -0.13 63.18 48.10
C SER A 60 0.26 63.77 49.47
N SER A 61 1.14 63.09 50.21
CA SER A 61 1.60 63.51 51.54
C SER A 61 2.69 64.58 51.53
N THR A 62 3.56 64.59 50.52
CA THR A 62 4.74 65.50 50.45
C THR A 62 4.43 66.88 49.87
N ASN A 63 3.19 67.15 49.45
CA ASN A 63 2.80 68.35 48.70
C ASN A 63 2.67 69.64 49.56
N THR A 64 3.35 69.70 50.72
CA THR A 64 3.31 70.83 51.67
C THR A 64 4.62 71.63 51.71
N GLY A 65 5.14 72.01 50.54
CA GLY A 65 6.09 73.13 50.39
C GLY A 65 7.47 73.02 51.06
N GLY A 66 7.89 71.82 51.49
CA GLY A 66 9.23 71.55 52.01
C GLY A 66 10.26 71.32 50.90
N ALA A 67 11.55 71.48 51.21
CA ALA A 67 12.62 71.09 50.30
C ALA A 67 12.74 69.55 50.25
N VAL A 68 12.98 69.00 49.06
CA VAL A 68 13.10 67.55 48.85
C VAL A 68 14.32 67.01 49.60
N GLU A 69 14.10 66.18 50.62
CA GLU A 69 15.17 65.54 51.38
C GLU A 69 15.78 64.36 50.60
N THR A 70 17.01 63.98 50.98
CA THR A 70 17.74 62.85 50.39
C THR A 70 17.06 61.48 50.60
N GLY A 71 16.04 61.40 51.46
CA GLY A 71 15.20 60.20 51.61
C GLY A 71 14.36 59.90 50.35
N ASP A 72 13.75 60.90 49.72
CA ASP A 72 12.86 60.69 48.57
C ASP A 72 13.59 60.18 47.33
N THR A 73 14.84 60.61 47.10
CA THR A 73 15.65 60.12 45.98
C THR A 73 16.16 58.69 46.21
N VAL A 74 16.40 58.27 47.46
CA VAL A 74 16.69 56.86 47.80
C VAL A 74 15.44 55.99 47.67
N PHE A 75 14.26 56.49 48.09
CA PHE A 75 13.00 55.77 47.91
C PHE A 75 12.65 55.57 46.43
N MET A 76 12.69 56.63 45.63
CA MET A 76 12.36 56.57 44.19
C MET A 76 13.32 55.69 43.40
N SER A 77 14.62 55.70 43.70
CA SER A 77 15.58 54.78 43.06
C SER A 77 15.40 53.32 43.50
N THR A 78 15.04 53.07 44.76
CA THR A 78 14.67 51.72 45.23
C THR A 78 13.43 51.20 44.51
N VAL A 79 12.39 52.03 44.36
CA VAL A 79 11.17 51.66 43.63
C VAL A 79 11.44 51.44 42.14
N PHE A 80 12.25 52.30 41.50
CA PHE A 80 12.65 52.11 40.10
C PHE A 80 13.32 50.75 39.87
N ASN A 81 14.29 50.40 40.72
CA ASN A 81 14.98 49.11 40.67
C ASN A 81 14.02 47.92 40.89
N ILE A 82 13.03 48.04 41.78
CA ILE A 82 11.99 47.01 41.96
C ILE A 82 11.16 46.86 40.68
N THR A 83 10.70 47.96 40.08
CA THR A 83 9.92 47.91 38.83
C THR A 83 10.71 47.40 37.63
N GLN A 84 12.03 47.61 37.60
CA GLN A 84 12.90 47.08 36.56
C GLN A 84 13.10 45.57 36.71
N ASN A 85 13.37 45.10 37.94
CA ASN A 85 13.42 43.66 38.25
C ASN A 85 12.09 42.94 37.94
N ASP A 86 10.94 43.55 38.29
CA ASP A 86 9.63 42.97 37.98
C ASP A 86 9.39 42.86 36.46
N ALA A 87 9.92 43.80 35.66
CA ALA A 87 9.84 43.74 34.19
C ALA A 87 10.79 42.69 33.58
N ASP A 88 12.03 42.58 34.07
CA ASP A 88 12.97 41.54 33.64
C ASP A 88 12.46 40.12 34.00
N ILE A 89 11.77 39.98 35.14
CA ILE A 89 11.09 38.74 35.54
C ILE A 89 9.95 38.39 34.56
N ILE A 90 9.13 39.36 34.14
CA ILE A 90 8.06 39.15 33.15
C ILE A 90 8.67 38.69 31.81
N ALA A 91 9.67 39.40 31.28
CA ALA A 91 10.32 39.02 30.02
C ALA A 91 10.99 37.64 30.09
N TYR A 92 11.52 37.25 31.26
CA TYR A 92 12.03 35.89 31.48
C TYR A 92 10.91 34.83 31.49
N LEU A 93 9.78 35.11 32.15
CA LEU A 93 8.62 34.21 32.18
C LEU A 93 7.98 34.04 30.80
N GLU A 94 7.83 35.12 30.03
CA GLU A 94 7.36 35.07 28.63
C GLU A 94 8.26 34.17 27.77
N LYS A 95 9.58 34.33 27.88
CA LYS A 95 10.56 33.51 27.16
C LYS A 95 10.54 32.04 27.58
N VAL A 96 10.36 31.77 28.88
CA VAL A 96 10.19 30.40 29.40
C VAL A 96 8.90 29.78 28.85
N ASN A 97 7.79 30.52 28.84
CA ASN A 97 6.51 30.07 28.28
C ASN A 97 6.64 29.75 26.77
N GLN A 98 7.27 30.63 25.99
CA GLN A 98 7.57 30.35 24.58
C GLN A 98 8.41 29.07 24.40
N THR A 99 9.49 28.93 25.18
CA THR A 99 10.39 27.75 25.12
C THR A 99 9.67 26.45 25.49
N ILE A 100 8.64 26.52 26.36
CA ILE A 100 7.79 25.38 26.72
C ILE A 100 6.83 25.05 25.59
N ASN A 101 6.17 26.04 24.99
CA ASN A 101 5.24 25.83 23.87
C ASN A 101 5.96 25.23 22.65
N GLU A 102 7.11 25.78 22.25
CA GLU A 102 7.95 25.23 21.17
C GLU A 102 8.36 23.75 21.42
N ARG A 103 8.50 23.36 22.69
CA ARG A 103 8.77 21.96 23.09
C ARG A 103 7.51 21.09 23.14
N LEU A 104 6.36 21.64 23.52
CA LEU A 104 5.07 20.94 23.48
C LEU A 104 4.65 20.65 22.05
N ASP A 105 4.74 21.64 21.16
CA ASP A 105 4.46 21.49 19.73
C ASP A 105 5.39 20.41 19.11
N SER A 106 6.69 20.46 19.42
CA SER A 106 7.65 19.43 18.98
C SER A 106 7.41 18.04 19.58
N LEU A 107 6.79 17.92 20.75
CA LEU A 107 6.38 16.64 21.35
C LEU A 107 5.08 16.14 20.73
N GLU A 108 4.14 17.02 20.44
CA GLU A 108 2.90 16.71 19.74
C GLU A 108 3.17 16.24 18.31
N ASP A 109 4.09 16.90 17.57
CA ASP A 109 4.63 16.42 16.29
C ASP A 109 5.35 15.06 16.41
N SER A 110 6.00 14.78 17.54
CA SER A 110 6.66 13.49 17.79
C SER A 110 5.65 12.37 18.09
N ILE A 111 4.55 12.67 18.79
CA ILE A 111 3.45 11.74 19.06
C ILE A 111 2.59 11.51 17.81
N ASN A 112 2.38 12.55 17.01
CA ASN A 112 1.72 12.52 15.70
C ASN A 112 2.65 12.08 14.56
N SER A 113 3.90 11.72 14.88
CA SER A 113 4.83 11.09 13.94
C SER A 113 4.27 9.75 13.46
N ASN A 114 4.80 9.27 12.34
CA ASN A 114 4.10 8.23 11.56
C ASN A 114 3.95 6.89 12.28
N ASP A 115 4.67 6.64 13.38
CA ASP A 115 4.62 5.37 14.10
C ASP A 115 3.30 5.11 14.85
N ASN A 116 2.45 6.11 15.10
CA ASN A 116 1.11 5.87 15.65
C ASN A 116 -0.02 5.72 14.60
N LYS A 117 0.27 5.94 13.30
CA LYS A 117 -0.74 5.94 12.22
C LYS A 117 -1.06 4.53 11.74
N ALA A 118 -2.27 4.30 11.24
CA ALA A 118 -2.65 2.98 10.74
C ALA A 118 -1.75 2.56 9.57
N GLY A 119 -1.12 1.38 9.70
CA GLY A 119 -0.15 0.88 8.73
C GLY A 119 1.31 1.20 9.06
N SER A 120 1.59 1.74 10.25
CA SER A 120 2.94 1.92 10.78
C SER A 120 3.49 0.64 11.42
N PHE A 121 4.76 0.66 11.85
CA PHE A 121 5.34 -0.49 12.54
C PHE A 121 4.74 -0.76 13.93
N LEU A 122 4.40 0.29 14.69
CA LEU A 122 3.81 0.15 16.04
C LEU A 122 2.27 0.05 16.00
N ASN A 123 1.63 0.53 14.93
CA ASN A 123 0.18 0.43 14.67
C ASN A 123 -0.10 -0.23 13.30
N PRO A 124 0.24 -1.53 13.13
CA PRO A 124 0.03 -2.27 11.89
C PRO A 124 -1.48 -2.47 11.64
N ALA A 125 -1.96 -2.06 10.48
CA ALA A 125 -3.38 -2.15 10.12
C ALA A 125 -3.80 -3.57 9.75
N HIS A 126 -5.10 -3.89 9.78
CA HIS A 126 -5.58 -5.21 9.35
C HIS A 126 -5.35 -5.48 7.85
N ASN A 127 -5.55 -4.48 6.98
CA ASN A 127 -5.23 -4.55 5.55
C ASN A 127 -5.08 -3.12 4.96
N CYS A 128 -4.75 -3.02 3.67
CA CYS A 128 -4.57 -1.73 2.99
C CYS A 128 -5.87 -0.90 2.88
N SER A 129 -7.04 -1.55 2.73
CA SER A 129 -8.35 -0.89 2.71
C SER A 129 -8.66 -0.18 4.04
N HIS A 130 -8.33 -0.83 5.17
CA HIS A 130 -8.46 -0.24 6.50
C HIS A 130 -7.59 1.01 6.70
N ILE A 131 -6.39 1.04 6.13
CA ILE A 131 -5.51 2.25 6.14
C ILE A 131 -6.20 3.38 5.38
N LEU A 132 -6.67 3.12 4.17
CA LEU A 132 -7.30 4.14 3.33
C LEU A 132 -8.64 4.64 3.91
N HIS A 133 -9.39 3.77 4.59
CA HIS A 133 -10.61 4.13 5.28
C HIS A 133 -10.35 5.04 6.50
N GLN A 134 -9.33 4.74 7.33
CA GLN A 134 -8.95 5.62 8.44
C GLN A 134 -8.26 6.92 7.97
N HIS A 135 -7.55 6.86 6.84
CA HIS A 135 -6.77 7.97 6.30
C HIS A 135 -7.05 8.13 4.79
N PRO A 136 -8.16 8.78 4.37
CA PRO A 136 -8.53 8.98 2.96
C PRO A 136 -7.58 9.88 2.13
N GLN A 137 -6.43 10.26 2.70
CA GLN A 137 -5.33 10.97 2.04
C GLN A 137 -4.04 10.14 2.03
N ALA A 138 -4.12 8.85 2.38
CA ALA A 138 -2.99 7.92 2.31
C ALA A 138 -2.59 7.69 0.84
N THR A 139 -1.30 7.82 0.55
CA THR A 139 -0.74 7.64 -0.80
C THR A 139 -0.25 6.20 -1.00
N SER A 140 -0.15 5.77 -2.26
CA SER A 140 0.39 4.45 -2.59
C SER A 140 1.83 4.27 -2.08
N GLY A 141 2.11 3.21 -1.33
CA GLY A 141 3.37 3.09 -0.57
C GLY A 141 3.52 1.76 0.20
N HIS A 142 4.60 1.63 0.98
CA HIS A 142 4.86 0.42 1.78
C HIS A 142 4.42 0.59 3.23
N TYR A 143 3.41 -0.17 3.64
CA TYR A 143 2.81 -0.15 4.97
C TYR A 143 2.97 -1.51 5.66
N TRP A 144 2.84 -1.52 6.98
CA TRP A 144 2.79 -2.74 7.79
C TRP A 144 1.35 -3.18 8.02
N VAL A 145 1.06 -4.43 7.70
CA VAL A 145 -0.27 -5.03 7.86
C VAL A 145 -0.21 -6.34 8.64
N GLN A 146 -1.27 -6.64 9.37
CA GLN A 146 -1.44 -7.86 10.15
C GLN A 146 -1.78 -9.01 9.21
N SER A 147 -0.86 -9.95 9.03
CA SER A 147 -1.06 -11.14 8.19
C SER A 147 -1.87 -12.20 8.96
N SER A 148 -1.53 -12.42 10.23
CA SER A 148 -2.26 -13.28 11.15
C SER A 148 -2.10 -12.77 12.60
N PRO A 149 -2.86 -13.27 13.59
CA PRO A 149 -2.77 -12.79 14.97
C PRO A 149 -1.35 -12.87 15.54
N GLY A 150 -0.72 -11.73 15.76
CA GLY A 150 0.68 -11.62 16.24
C GLY A 150 1.75 -11.62 15.14
N TYR A 151 1.40 -11.66 13.85
CA TYR A 151 2.35 -11.63 12.74
C TYR A 151 2.10 -10.45 11.79
N VAL A 152 3.14 -9.63 11.60
CA VAL A 152 3.10 -8.38 10.81
C VAL A 152 4.01 -8.47 9.60
N VAL A 153 3.55 -7.98 8.46
CA VAL A 153 4.28 -8.01 7.19
C VAL A 153 4.28 -6.62 6.54
N LYS A 154 5.41 -6.23 5.94
CA LYS A 154 5.52 -4.96 5.22
C LYS A 154 5.21 -5.18 3.74
N MET A 155 4.09 -4.65 3.27
CA MET A 155 3.54 -4.86 1.92
C MET A 155 3.32 -3.52 1.22
N PHE A 156 3.27 -3.54 -0.11
CA PHE A 156 2.90 -2.35 -0.88
C PHE A 156 1.37 -2.24 -0.95
N CYS A 157 0.82 -1.16 -0.42
CA CYS A 157 -0.56 -0.75 -0.61
C CYS A 157 -0.65 0.21 -1.80
N ASP A 158 -1.57 -0.09 -2.71
CA ASP A 158 -1.98 0.79 -3.80
C ASP A 158 -3.28 1.48 -3.38
N MET A 159 -3.21 2.78 -3.16
CA MET A 159 -4.28 3.58 -2.55
C MET A 159 -5.16 4.31 -3.59
N GLU A 160 -4.82 4.17 -4.87
CA GLU A 160 -5.47 4.91 -5.97
C GLU A 160 -6.18 3.97 -6.96
N ARG A 161 -5.77 2.69 -7.01
CA ARG A 161 -6.27 1.68 -7.94
C ARG A 161 -7.77 1.39 -7.80
N VAL A 162 -8.52 1.75 -8.85
CA VAL A 162 -9.87 1.24 -9.11
C VAL A 162 -9.77 -0.08 -9.89
N CYS A 163 -10.52 -1.09 -9.48
CA CYS A 163 -10.68 -2.36 -10.19
C CYS A 163 -12.14 -2.53 -10.61
N GLY A 164 -12.44 -3.30 -11.67
CA GLY A 164 -13.82 -3.40 -12.20
C GLY A 164 -14.88 -3.89 -11.20
N CYS A 165 -14.45 -4.61 -10.15
CA CYS A 165 -15.28 -5.05 -9.03
C CYS A 165 -15.68 -3.93 -8.05
N ASP A 166 -15.13 -2.73 -8.20
CA ASP A 166 -15.42 -1.51 -7.43
C ASP A 166 -16.44 -0.59 -8.14
N GLU A 167 -16.81 -0.90 -9.40
CA GLU A 167 -17.78 -0.11 -10.15
C GLU A 167 -19.12 0.02 -9.41
N GLY A 168 -19.64 1.24 -9.36
CA GLY A 168 -20.85 1.58 -8.63
C GLY A 168 -20.70 1.72 -7.10
N ARG A 169 -19.54 1.40 -6.50
CA ARG A 169 -19.30 1.58 -5.05
C ARG A 169 -18.77 2.96 -4.68
N GLY A 170 -18.00 3.59 -5.58
CA GLY A 170 -17.33 4.87 -5.31
C GLY A 170 -16.09 4.75 -4.42
N GLU A 171 -15.64 3.53 -4.14
CA GLU A 171 -14.49 3.20 -3.30
C GLU A 171 -13.38 2.62 -4.19
N GLY A 172 -12.26 3.33 -4.33
CA GLY A 172 -11.05 2.84 -5.01
C GLY A 172 -9.89 2.73 -4.04
N GLY A 173 -8.86 1.97 -4.41
CA GLY A 173 -7.64 1.82 -3.63
C GLY A 173 -7.73 0.81 -2.48
N GLY A 174 -6.73 0.82 -1.61
CA GLY A 174 -6.63 -0.12 -0.49
C GLY A 174 -6.25 -1.53 -0.92
N TRP A 175 -5.55 -1.69 -2.05
CA TRP A 175 -5.19 -2.98 -2.64
C TRP A 175 -3.76 -3.41 -2.23
N VAL A 176 -3.58 -4.65 -1.75
CA VAL A 176 -2.26 -5.22 -1.45
C VAL A 176 -1.62 -5.74 -2.73
N ARG A 177 -0.43 -5.27 -3.10
CA ARG A 177 0.29 -5.78 -4.28
C ARG A 177 1.05 -7.07 -3.96
N VAL A 178 0.77 -8.14 -4.70
CA VAL A 178 1.43 -9.45 -4.57
C VAL A 178 2.36 -9.78 -5.74
N ALA A 179 2.12 -9.21 -6.94
CA ALA A 179 3.06 -9.28 -8.06
C ALA A 179 3.21 -7.93 -8.77
N ASN A 180 4.43 -7.64 -9.23
CA ASN A 180 4.76 -6.49 -10.08
C ASN A 180 6.00 -6.85 -10.90
N ILE A 181 5.78 -7.47 -12.05
CA ILE A 181 6.81 -7.78 -13.04
C ILE A 181 6.58 -6.83 -14.21
N ASN A 182 7.61 -6.13 -14.65
CA ASN A 182 7.56 -5.31 -15.83
C ASN A 182 8.90 -5.39 -16.58
N MET A 183 8.94 -6.26 -17.59
CA MET A 183 10.14 -6.59 -18.34
C MET A 183 10.63 -5.45 -19.27
N THR A 184 9.88 -4.34 -19.37
CA THR A 184 10.37 -3.09 -19.98
C THR A 184 11.41 -2.37 -19.09
N ARG A 185 11.50 -2.71 -17.80
CA ARG A 185 12.46 -2.11 -16.86
C ARG A 185 13.87 -2.67 -17.08
N PRO A 186 14.93 -1.82 -17.04
CA PRO A 186 16.31 -2.29 -17.07
C PRO A 186 16.60 -3.29 -15.94
N ASN A 187 17.23 -4.42 -16.30
CA ASN A 187 17.63 -5.51 -15.40
C ASN A 187 16.49 -6.34 -14.77
N GLU A 188 15.24 -6.18 -15.19
CA GLU A 188 14.15 -7.07 -14.76
C GLU A 188 14.45 -8.53 -15.19
N ASN A 189 14.07 -9.51 -14.37
CA ASN A 189 14.29 -10.93 -14.64
C ASN A 189 13.00 -11.72 -14.45
N CYS A 190 12.85 -12.78 -15.24
CA CYS A 190 11.68 -13.65 -15.16
C CYS A 190 11.63 -14.39 -13.81
N PRO A 191 10.43 -14.65 -13.26
CA PRO A 191 10.26 -15.48 -12.08
C PRO A 191 10.83 -16.89 -12.27
N ALA A 192 11.16 -17.54 -11.15
CA ALA A 192 11.56 -18.94 -11.15
C ALA A 192 10.53 -19.81 -11.87
N GLY A 193 11.01 -20.68 -12.77
CA GLY A 193 10.19 -21.50 -13.66
C GLY A 193 10.11 -20.99 -15.11
N PHE A 194 10.21 -19.69 -15.36
CA PHE A 194 10.08 -19.12 -16.72
C PHE A 194 11.42 -18.90 -17.42
N ARG A 195 11.40 -18.85 -18.76
CA ARG A 195 12.58 -18.49 -19.59
C ARG A 195 12.50 -17.03 -20.02
N LYS A 196 13.65 -16.34 -20.01
CA LYS A 196 13.76 -14.96 -20.50
C LYS A 196 13.96 -14.99 -22.02
N VAL A 197 13.10 -14.29 -22.74
CA VAL A 197 13.11 -14.17 -24.21
C VAL A 197 13.33 -12.71 -24.56
N THR A 198 14.13 -12.45 -25.59
CA THR A 198 14.37 -11.10 -26.13
C THR A 198 14.29 -11.17 -27.65
N ASP A 199 13.31 -10.49 -28.22
CA ASP A 199 13.07 -10.40 -29.67
C ASP A 199 12.50 -9.03 -30.03
N SER A 200 12.75 -8.55 -31.25
CA SER A 200 12.18 -7.30 -31.79
C SER A 200 12.31 -6.06 -30.88
N GLY A 201 13.33 -6.04 -30.02
CA GLY A 201 13.59 -4.97 -29.04
C GLY A 201 12.83 -5.12 -27.70
N LYS A 202 11.89 -6.06 -27.60
CA LYS A 202 11.19 -6.42 -26.36
C LYS A 202 11.95 -7.47 -25.55
N THR A 203 11.62 -7.55 -24.27
CA THR A 203 12.06 -8.62 -23.37
C THR A 203 10.86 -9.15 -22.61
N MET A 204 10.72 -10.46 -22.55
CA MET A 204 9.49 -11.16 -22.17
C MET A 204 9.83 -12.44 -21.38
N CYS A 205 8.82 -13.05 -20.76
CA CYS A 205 8.94 -14.30 -20.02
C CYS A 205 7.98 -15.36 -20.57
N GLY A 206 8.53 -16.47 -21.07
CA GLY A 206 7.78 -17.60 -21.64
C GLY A 206 7.94 -18.90 -20.83
N GLY A 207 7.19 -19.94 -21.21
CA GLY A 207 7.30 -21.28 -20.60
C GLY A 207 8.67 -21.94 -20.86
N GLN A 208 8.99 -23.02 -20.13
CA GLN A 208 10.20 -23.83 -20.37
C GLN A 208 9.91 -25.15 -21.13
N SER A 209 8.63 -25.46 -21.43
CA SER A 209 8.20 -26.70 -22.10
C SER A 209 6.75 -26.60 -22.56
N SER A 210 6.31 -27.53 -23.41
CA SER A 210 4.93 -27.80 -23.86
C SER A 210 3.99 -28.32 -22.76
N ARG A 211 3.98 -27.67 -21.59
CA ARG A 211 3.21 -28.03 -20.39
C ARG A 211 2.96 -26.79 -19.54
N CYS A 212 1.91 -26.82 -18.71
CA CYS A 212 1.72 -25.85 -17.64
C CYS A 212 2.97 -25.73 -16.72
N ILE A 213 3.70 -24.62 -16.85
CA ILE A 213 4.83 -24.23 -16.01
C ILE A 213 4.38 -23.07 -15.11
N SER A 214 4.67 -23.18 -13.81
CA SER A 214 4.07 -22.35 -12.76
C SER A 214 5.11 -21.57 -11.93
N THR A 215 4.76 -20.35 -11.53
CA THR A 215 5.37 -19.65 -10.38
C THR A 215 4.29 -19.26 -9.36
N THR A 216 4.67 -18.92 -8.13
CA THR A 216 3.72 -18.56 -7.05
C THR A 216 4.08 -17.25 -6.37
N PHE A 217 3.11 -16.34 -6.25
CA PHE A 217 3.20 -15.07 -5.55
C PHE A 217 2.55 -15.17 -4.18
N SER A 218 3.34 -15.02 -3.11
CA SER A 218 2.86 -15.16 -1.74
C SER A 218 2.02 -13.96 -1.30
N SER A 219 0.86 -14.25 -0.72
CA SER A 219 0.05 -13.32 0.10
C SER A 219 0.79 -12.85 1.38
N GLN A 220 1.90 -13.50 1.72
CA GLN A 220 2.57 -13.44 3.03
C GLN A 220 1.65 -13.78 4.20
N GLY A 221 0.64 -14.64 3.96
CA GLY A 221 -0.33 -15.09 4.93
C GLY A 221 -1.52 -14.16 5.14
N LEU A 222 -1.57 -13.01 4.45
CA LEU A 222 -2.73 -12.11 4.47
C LEU A 222 -3.99 -12.86 3.98
N LEU A 223 -5.09 -12.70 4.71
CA LEU A 223 -6.40 -13.16 4.29
C LEU A 223 -6.98 -12.18 3.27
N TYR A 224 -7.35 -12.67 2.09
CA TYR A 224 -7.99 -11.90 1.02
C TYR A 224 -9.20 -12.64 0.46
N SER A 225 -10.09 -11.90 -0.19
CA SER A 225 -11.32 -12.41 -0.83
C SER A 225 -11.55 -11.86 -2.23
N ARG A 226 -10.79 -10.84 -2.62
CA ARG A 226 -10.83 -10.21 -3.95
C ARG A 226 -9.44 -10.29 -4.57
N VAL A 227 -9.38 -10.53 -5.88
CA VAL A 227 -8.16 -10.48 -6.67
C VAL A 227 -8.39 -9.55 -7.85
N CYS A 228 -7.47 -8.61 -8.06
CA CYS A 228 -7.49 -7.70 -9.21
C CYS A 228 -6.13 -7.78 -9.92
N GLY A 229 -6.12 -7.69 -11.25
CA GLY A 229 -4.86 -7.81 -11.96
C GLY A 229 -4.92 -7.53 -13.45
N LYS A 230 -3.73 -7.49 -14.04
CA LYS A 230 -3.47 -7.31 -15.46
C LYS A 230 -2.26 -8.15 -15.83
N ILE A 231 -2.36 -8.82 -16.96
CA ILE A 231 -1.23 -9.47 -17.63
C ILE A 231 -1.25 -9.02 -19.09
N ILE A 232 -0.12 -8.51 -19.58
CA ILE A 232 0.07 -8.14 -20.99
C ILE A 232 1.11 -9.07 -21.59
N GLY A 233 0.77 -9.70 -22.71
CA GLY A 233 1.57 -10.75 -23.32
C GLY A 233 1.73 -10.65 -24.82
N TYR A 234 2.34 -11.70 -25.39
CA TYR A 234 2.62 -11.82 -26.82
C TYR A 234 2.46 -13.27 -27.27
N GLN A 235 1.97 -13.41 -28.50
CA GLN A 235 1.85 -14.67 -29.23
C GLN A 235 3.14 -14.93 -30.03
N PHE A 236 3.58 -16.18 -30.04
CA PHE A 236 4.51 -16.73 -31.04
C PHE A 236 3.81 -17.88 -31.75
N GLY A 237 3.83 -17.88 -33.09
CA GLY A 237 3.36 -19.02 -33.87
C GLY A 237 1.92 -19.44 -33.57
N ARG A 238 1.67 -20.75 -33.55
CA ARG A 238 0.35 -21.34 -33.77
C ARG A 238 -0.41 -21.71 -32.50
N THR A 239 -0.56 -20.80 -31.55
CA THR A 239 -1.39 -20.98 -30.34
C THR A 239 -2.81 -21.47 -30.69
N ASN A 240 -3.33 -22.44 -29.92
CA ASN A 240 -4.60 -23.14 -30.23
C ASN A 240 -5.73 -22.85 -29.21
N GLY A 241 -5.63 -21.79 -28.41
CA GLY A 241 -6.71 -21.28 -27.57
C GLY A 241 -7.22 -22.30 -26.54
N LEU A 242 -8.42 -22.85 -26.77
CA LEU A 242 -9.04 -23.88 -25.92
C LEU A 242 -9.22 -25.23 -26.64
N LEU A 243 -8.56 -25.45 -27.78
CA LEU A 243 -8.72 -26.66 -28.60
C LEU A 243 -8.58 -27.95 -27.79
N GLN A 244 -7.63 -28.01 -26.86
CA GLN A 244 -7.39 -29.20 -26.04
C GLN A 244 -8.59 -29.57 -25.15
N TYR A 245 -9.29 -28.60 -24.56
CA TYR A 245 -10.52 -28.87 -23.80
C TYR A 245 -11.72 -29.19 -24.70
N ILE A 246 -11.81 -28.56 -25.87
CA ILE A 246 -12.88 -28.81 -26.84
C ILE A 246 -12.76 -30.23 -27.43
N SER A 247 -11.53 -30.71 -27.59
CA SER A 247 -11.21 -32.06 -28.11
C SER A 247 -11.33 -33.16 -27.05
N ASP A 248 -11.00 -32.85 -25.79
CA ASP A 248 -11.15 -33.76 -24.64
C ASP A 248 -11.65 -33.00 -23.42
N ASN A 249 -12.95 -33.11 -23.13
CA ASN A 249 -13.58 -32.43 -21.99
C ASN A 249 -13.27 -33.09 -20.62
N THR A 250 -12.40 -34.10 -20.58
CA THR A 250 -11.88 -34.68 -19.33
C THR A 250 -10.61 -34.00 -18.83
N VAL A 251 -9.97 -33.15 -19.66
CA VAL A 251 -8.86 -32.30 -19.20
C VAL A 251 -9.35 -31.31 -18.16
N SER A 252 -8.49 -31.02 -17.18
CA SER A 252 -8.86 -30.27 -15.97
C SER A 252 -7.98 -29.04 -15.77
N ILE A 253 -8.33 -28.24 -14.77
CA ILE A 253 -7.55 -27.06 -14.34
C ILE A 253 -6.07 -27.39 -14.05
N ASP A 254 -5.73 -28.65 -13.72
CA ASP A 254 -4.36 -29.07 -13.44
C ASP A 254 -3.51 -29.30 -14.71
N THR A 255 -4.14 -29.51 -15.86
CA THR A 255 -3.52 -29.87 -17.15
C THR A 255 -3.42 -28.67 -18.12
N SER A 256 -2.70 -28.83 -19.24
CA SER A 256 -2.69 -27.85 -20.36
C SER A 256 -4.02 -27.86 -21.12
N PHE A 257 -5.09 -27.36 -20.50
CA PHE A 257 -6.42 -27.24 -21.12
C PHE A 257 -6.54 -26.02 -22.07
N VAL A 258 -5.53 -25.14 -22.05
CA VAL A 258 -5.50 -23.82 -22.69
C VAL A 258 -4.06 -23.49 -23.09
N ASP A 259 -3.91 -22.79 -24.21
CA ASP A 259 -2.67 -22.12 -24.61
C ASP A 259 -2.79 -20.67 -24.18
N GLY A 260 -2.01 -20.26 -23.18
CA GLY A 260 -2.31 -19.05 -22.45
C GLY A 260 -1.72 -18.99 -21.04
N ILE A 261 -2.21 -18.03 -20.26
CA ILE A 261 -1.86 -17.85 -18.85
C ILE A 261 -3.07 -18.12 -17.96
N VAL A 262 -2.88 -18.93 -16.92
CA VAL A 262 -3.91 -19.26 -15.92
C VAL A 262 -3.49 -18.74 -14.56
N LEU A 263 -4.40 -18.02 -13.89
CA LEU A 263 -4.25 -17.63 -12.49
C LEU A 263 -5.10 -18.55 -11.60
N THR A 264 -4.45 -19.16 -10.61
CA THR A 264 -5.07 -20.13 -9.70
C THR A 264 -4.59 -19.95 -8.26
N HIS A 265 -5.25 -20.57 -7.29
CA HIS A 265 -4.79 -20.62 -5.89
C HIS A 265 -5.11 -21.96 -5.23
N GLY A 266 -4.50 -22.23 -4.08
CA GLY A 266 -4.86 -23.34 -3.20
C GLY A 266 -4.46 -24.75 -3.66
N SER A 267 -4.78 -25.73 -2.82
CA SER A 267 -4.60 -27.16 -3.09
C SER A 267 -5.75 -27.93 -2.41
N PRO A 268 -6.72 -28.50 -3.16
CA PRO A 268 -6.81 -28.57 -4.61
C PRO A 268 -6.91 -27.19 -5.29
N ARG A 269 -6.50 -27.13 -6.56
CA ARG A 269 -6.35 -25.89 -7.34
C ARG A 269 -7.71 -25.27 -7.66
N ALA A 270 -7.91 -24.02 -7.27
CA ALA A 270 -9.07 -23.19 -7.57
C ALA A 270 -8.74 -22.13 -8.64
N HIS A 271 -9.75 -21.74 -9.44
CA HIS A 271 -9.62 -20.77 -10.54
C HIS A 271 -9.76 -19.32 -10.07
N ILE A 272 -8.98 -18.40 -10.66
CA ILE A 272 -9.12 -16.95 -10.50
C ILE A 272 -9.46 -16.30 -11.84
N TRP A 273 -8.62 -16.48 -12.85
CA TRP A 273 -8.77 -15.89 -14.19
C TRP A 273 -8.01 -16.71 -15.25
N THR A 274 -8.41 -16.60 -16.51
CA THR A 274 -7.67 -17.17 -17.66
C THR A 274 -7.42 -16.12 -18.74
N PHE A 275 -6.23 -16.16 -19.33
CA PHE A 275 -5.78 -15.30 -20.41
C PHE A 275 -5.48 -16.22 -21.61
N VAL A 276 -6.45 -16.39 -22.50
CA VAL A 276 -6.40 -17.35 -23.61
C VAL A 276 -5.71 -16.70 -24.82
N ALA A 277 -4.76 -17.38 -25.46
CA ALA A 277 -4.17 -16.97 -26.73
C ALA A 277 -4.81 -17.78 -27.87
N GLY A 278 -5.68 -17.14 -28.67
CA GLY A 278 -6.32 -17.77 -29.83
C GLY A 278 -5.38 -17.98 -31.02
N HIS A 279 -5.89 -18.61 -32.07
CA HIS A 279 -5.16 -18.81 -33.32
C HIS A 279 -5.08 -17.54 -34.17
N ASP A 280 -6.22 -17.01 -34.64
CA ASP A 280 -6.30 -15.71 -35.31
C ASP A 280 -7.58 -14.92 -34.97
N GLN A 281 -7.62 -13.62 -35.32
CA GLN A 281 -8.75 -12.72 -35.01
C GLN A 281 -9.95 -12.82 -35.98
N ILE A 282 -9.80 -13.48 -37.13
CA ILE A 282 -10.72 -13.44 -38.29
C ILE A 282 -11.37 -14.80 -38.59
N SER A 283 -10.69 -15.88 -38.26
CA SER A 283 -11.11 -17.27 -38.50
C SER A 283 -12.36 -17.67 -37.68
N THR A 284 -12.85 -18.89 -37.95
CA THR A 284 -14.03 -19.50 -37.30
C THR A 284 -13.79 -20.96 -36.91
N ILE A 285 -12.61 -21.25 -36.39
CA ILE A 285 -12.20 -22.58 -35.91
C ILE A 285 -12.24 -22.66 -34.38
N ASN A 286 -12.05 -23.86 -33.81
CA ASN A 286 -12.15 -24.08 -32.36
C ASN A 286 -10.89 -23.62 -31.60
N GLU A 287 -9.81 -23.35 -32.33
CA GLU A 287 -8.57 -22.73 -31.87
C GLU A 287 -8.70 -21.19 -31.65
N ASP A 288 -9.75 -20.56 -32.18
CA ASP A 288 -9.97 -19.12 -32.06
C ASP A 288 -10.60 -18.74 -30.71
N CYS A 289 -10.65 -17.44 -30.43
CA CYS A 289 -11.18 -16.94 -29.18
C CYS A 289 -12.69 -17.22 -28.98
N PRO A 290 -13.13 -17.73 -27.81
CA PRO A 290 -14.53 -18.06 -27.55
C PRO A 290 -15.51 -16.87 -27.59
N CYS A 291 -15.00 -15.65 -27.39
CA CYS A 291 -15.75 -14.41 -27.45
C CYS A 291 -15.99 -13.90 -28.89
N ASN A 292 -15.34 -14.47 -29.91
CA ASN A 292 -15.62 -14.15 -31.31
C ASN A 292 -17.00 -14.74 -31.68
N SER A 293 -18.01 -13.88 -31.80
CA SER A 293 -19.44 -14.25 -31.76
C SER A 293 -19.95 -15.17 -32.90
N ASN A 294 -19.08 -15.60 -33.82
CA ASN A 294 -19.40 -16.44 -34.97
C ASN A 294 -18.53 -17.70 -35.08
N SER A 295 -17.50 -17.88 -34.24
CA SER A 295 -16.52 -18.97 -34.35
C SER A 295 -16.79 -20.15 -33.42
N PHE A 296 -17.11 -19.87 -32.15
CA PHE A 296 -16.98 -20.86 -31.10
C PHE A 296 -18.14 -21.88 -31.07
N SER A 297 -17.85 -23.10 -31.50
CA SER A 297 -18.81 -24.23 -31.48
C SER A 297 -18.70 -25.12 -30.22
N GLY A 298 -17.64 -24.91 -29.42
CA GLY A 298 -17.32 -25.73 -28.25
C GLY A 298 -18.13 -25.40 -27.00
N THR A 299 -17.71 -25.99 -25.88
CA THR A 299 -18.15 -25.61 -24.53
C THR A 299 -16.95 -25.08 -23.75
N LEU A 300 -17.13 -23.98 -23.02
CA LEU A 300 -16.10 -23.48 -22.09
C LEU A 300 -15.94 -24.44 -20.90
N PRO A 301 -14.73 -24.55 -20.32
CA PRO A 301 -14.54 -25.28 -19.07
C PRO A 301 -15.42 -24.70 -17.95
N PRO A 302 -16.27 -25.50 -17.27
CA PRO A 302 -17.21 -25.00 -16.26
C PRO A 302 -16.56 -24.28 -15.07
N TYR A 303 -15.27 -24.51 -14.82
CA TYR A 303 -14.49 -23.85 -13.77
C TYR A 303 -13.93 -22.47 -14.17
N ILE A 304 -14.04 -22.07 -15.45
CA ILE A 304 -13.69 -20.72 -15.92
C ILE A 304 -14.96 -19.88 -16.06
N GLY A 305 -16.03 -20.44 -16.64
CA GLY A 305 -17.26 -19.70 -16.89
C GLY A 305 -17.00 -18.44 -17.72
N ASN A 306 -17.25 -17.26 -17.14
CA ASN A 306 -16.98 -15.97 -17.77
C ASN A 306 -15.65 -15.34 -17.32
N ASP A 307 -14.88 -15.96 -16.43
CA ASP A 307 -13.71 -15.36 -15.79
C ASP A 307 -12.44 -15.45 -16.66
N TYR A 308 -12.49 -14.90 -17.87
CA TYR A 308 -11.37 -14.91 -18.82
C TYR A 308 -11.27 -13.64 -19.66
N PHE A 309 -10.06 -13.42 -20.19
CA PHE A 309 -9.82 -12.66 -21.41
C PHE A 309 -9.37 -13.64 -22.51
N CYS A 310 -9.66 -13.34 -23.76
CA CYS A 310 -9.05 -14.02 -24.90
C CYS A 310 -8.65 -13.00 -25.93
N ASP A 311 -7.49 -13.23 -26.55
CA ASP A 311 -6.95 -12.37 -27.59
C ASP A 311 -6.06 -13.16 -28.56
N SER A 312 -5.72 -12.56 -29.69
CA SER A 312 -4.76 -13.10 -30.68
C SER A 312 -4.10 -11.92 -31.37
N ALA A 313 -2.77 -11.95 -31.52
CA ALA A 313 -2.03 -10.92 -32.24
C ALA A 313 -2.00 -11.15 -33.77
N HIS A 314 -2.49 -12.32 -34.23
CA HIS A 314 -2.57 -12.64 -35.66
C HIS A 314 -3.87 -12.10 -36.27
N THR A 315 -3.73 -11.20 -37.24
CA THR A 315 -4.82 -10.36 -37.79
C THR A 315 -5.28 -10.80 -39.20
N VAL A 316 -4.89 -11.99 -39.66
CA VAL A 316 -5.25 -12.53 -40.99
C VAL A 316 -5.55 -14.02 -40.93
N ASN A 317 -6.58 -14.45 -41.68
CA ASN A 317 -6.96 -15.86 -41.81
C ASN A 317 -5.95 -16.62 -42.70
N ASN A 318 -4.82 -17.00 -42.11
CA ASN A 318 -3.81 -17.92 -42.60
C ASN A 318 -2.95 -18.40 -41.41
N GLN A 319 -2.00 -19.31 -41.62
CA GLN A 319 -1.12 -19.77 -40.55
C GLN A 319 -0.29 -18.60 -39.95
N PRO A 320 -0.32 -18.41 -38.61
CA PRO A 320 0.58 -17.49 -37.93
C PRO A 320 2.05 -17.75 -38.29
N PRO A 321 2.88 -16.70 -38.42
CA PRO A 321 4.31 -16.88 -38.65
C PRO A 321 5.00 -17.40 -37.39
N LEU A 322 6.03 -18.23 -37.56
CA LEU A 322 6.93 -18.70 -36.48
C LEU A 322 7.87 -17.57 -36.04
N SER A 323 7.30 -16.52 -35.46
CA SER A 323 7.92 -15.29 -34.99
C SER A 323 7.03 -14.62 -33.94
N TYR A 324 7.62 -13.84 -33.04
CA TYR A 324 6.88 -13.11 -32.00
C TYR A 324 6.07 -11.96 -32.61
N LEU A 325 4.77 -11.94 -32.37
CA LEU A 325 3.85 -10.92 -32.89
C LEU A 325 3.85 -9.69 -31.96
N THR A 326 5.00 -9.02 -31.82
CA THR A 326 5.25 -7.97 -30.83
C THR A 326 4.50 -6.65 -31.04
N ASN A 327 3.81 -6.49 -32.18
CA ASN A 327 3.12 -5.25 -32.55
C ASN A 327 1.71 -5.13 -31.96
N ASP A 328 1.11 -6.26 -31.56
CA ASP A 328 -0.26 -6.34 -31.06
C ASP A 328 -0.23 -7.10 -29.71
N PRO A 329 -0.25 -6.41 -28.56
CA PRO A 329 -0.08 -7.04 -27.25
C PRO A 329 -1.35 -7.77 -26.80
N LEU A 330 -1.22 -9.06 -26.48
CA LEU A 330 -2.34 -9.87 -26.00
C LEU A 330 -2.94 -9.30 -24.71
N TRP A 331 -4.26 -9.23 -24.70
CA TRP A 331 -5.14 -8.87 -23.59
C TRP A 331 -5.01 -7.41 -23.13
N ASP A 332 -4.52 -6.51 -24.00
CA ASP A 332 -4.42 -5.09 -23.68
C ASP A 332 -5.75 -4.30 -23.86
N GLY A 333 -6.70 -4.85 -24.63
CA GLY A 333 -8.01 -4.26 -24.93
C GLY A 333 -8.06 -3.48 -26.26
N ALA A 334 -6.99 -3.50 -27.04
CA ALA A 334 -6.86 -2.89 -28.36
C ALA A 334 -6.50 -3.95 -29.42
N GLY A 335 -6.16 -3.53 -30.65
CA GLY A 335 -5.75 -4.45 -31.72
C GLY A 335 -6.88 -5.13 -32.50
N CYS A 336 -7.90 -5.68 -31.81
CA CYS A 336 -8.86 -6.60 -32.41
C CYS A 336 -9.58 -6.08 -33.68
N VAL A 337 -9.47 -6.85 -34.76
CA VAL A 337 -10.34 -6.79 -35.94
C VAL A 337 -11.79 -7.16 -35.59
N SER A 338 -11.99 -8.08 -34.64
CA SER A 338 -13.29 -8.50 -34.09
C SER A 338 -13.55 -7.87 -32.71
N GLY A 339 -14.32 -6.78 -32.66
CA GLY A 339 -14.50 -5.98 -31.44
C GLY A 339 -15.19 -6.67 -30.23
N SER A 340 -15.64 -7.92 -30.34
CA SER A 340 -16.30 -8.65 -29.25
C SER A 340 -15.31 -9.16 -28.20
N CYS A 341 -14.12 -9.63 -28.58
CA CYS A 341 -13.12 -10.07 -27.60
C CYS A 341 -12.44 -8.91 -26.86
N CYS A 342 -12.02 -7.86 -27.59
CA CYS A 342 -11.45 -6.64 -26.98
C CYS A 342 -12.37 -5.92 -25.99
N THR A 343 -13.68 -6.18 -26.02
CA THR A 343 -14.64 -5.59 -25.07
C THR A 343 -15.18 -6.59 -24.04
N PHE A 344 -14.88 -7.88 -24.19
CA PHE A 344 -15.34 -8.91 -23.25
C PHE A 344 -14.61 -8.78 -21.91
N ASN A 345 -15.37 -8.57 -20.83
CA ASN A 345 -14.89 -8.25 -19.48
C ASN A 345 -14.02 -6.98 -19.36
N SER A 346 -14.02 -6.09 -20.35
CA SER A 346 -13.25 -4.82 -20.35
C SER A 346 -11.76 -4.99 -19.98
N PRO A 347 -10.93 -5.62 -20.84
CA PRO A 347 -9.48 -5.68 -20.65
C PRO A 347 -8.87 -4.26 -20.56
N PRO A 348 -7.70 -4.09 -19.93
CA PRO A 348 -6.75 -5.13 -19.51
C PRO A 348 -6.83 -5.53 -18.02
N TRP A 349 -7.77 -4.96 -17.25
CA TRP A 349 -7.85 -5.17 -15.79
C TRP A 349 -9.03 -6.07 -15.41
N PHE A 350 -8.74 -7.31 -15.01
CA PHE A 350 -9.75 -8.16 -14.41
C PHE A 350 -9.95 -7.83 -12.92
N CYS A 351 -11.13 -8.15 -12.39
CA CYS A 351 -11.28 -8.35 -10.96
C CYS A 351 -12.25 -9.50 -10.63
N LYS A 352 -11.82 -10.34 -9.70
CA LYS A 352 -12.51 -11.55 -9.26
C LYS A 352 -12.81 -11.47 -7.77
N ASN A 353 -14.07 -11.65 -7.39
CA ASN A 353 -14.42 -12.02 -6.01
C ASN A 353 -14.32 -13.55 -5.90
N LEU A 354 -13.61 -14.05 -4.89
CA LEU A 354 -13.49 -15.49 -4.60
C LEU A 354 -14.73 -16.02 -3.88
N SER A 355 -14.96 -17.32 -3.95
CA SER A 355 -16.10 -18.00 -3.29
C SER A 355 -15.96 -18.06 -1.77
N ALA A 356 -14.73 -17.99 -1.25
CA ALA A 356 -14.41 -17.87 0.16
C ALA A 356 -13.09 -17.09 0.33
N PRO A 357 -12.87 -16.38 1.46
CA PRO A 357 -11.58 -15.80 1.77
C PRO A 357 -10.49 -16.86 1.93
N THR A 358 -9.27 -16.57 1.49
CA THR A 358 -8.11 -17.46 1.59
C THR A 358 -6.82 -16.70 1.93
N THR A 359 -5.81 -17.43 2.39
CA THR A 359 -4.42 -16.95 2.55
C THR A 359 -3.48 -17.53 1.49
N ASP A 360 -4.00 -18.28 0.51
CA ASP A 360 -3.20 -18.98 -0.51
C ASP A 360 -2.27 -18.05 -1.30
N ALA A 361 -1.14 -18.58 -1.77
CA ALA A 361 -0.36 -17.91 -2.81
C ALA A 361 -1.12 -17.94 -4.15
N ILE A 362 -1.04 -16.86 -4.92
CA ILE A 362 -1.54 -16.85 -6.30
C ILE A 362 -0.50 -17.53 -7.19
N GLU A 363 -0.91 -18.62 -7.82
CA GLU A 363 -0.15 -19.32 -8.84
C GLU A 363 -0.41 -18.67 -10.22
N LEU A 364 0.66 -18.36 -10.95
CA LEU A 364 0.61 -17.97 -12.36
C LEU A 364 1.24 -19.08 -13.18
N ARG A 365 0.49 -19.58 -14.16
CA ARG A 365 0.87 -20.73 -14.99
C ARG A 365 0.85 -20.31 -16.46
N ILE A 366 1.96 -20.49 -17.18
CA ILE A 366 1.92 -20.52 -18.66
C ILE A 366 1.61 -21.96 -19.04
N CYS A 367 0.51 -22.19 -19.75
CA CYS A 367 0.12 -23.48 -20.31
C CYS A 367 0.18 -23.42 -21.84
N LEU A 368 0.58 -24.53 -22.45
CA LEU A 368 0.68 -24.80 -23.88
C LEU A 368 0.42 -26.30 -24.08
N ASN A 369 -0.15 -26.69 -25.22
CA ASN A 369 -0.43 -28.08 -25.55
C ASN A 369 0.60 -28.70 -26.51
N ASP A 370 1.26 -27.90 -27.34
CA ASP A 370 2.36 -28.32 -28.24
C ASP A 370 3.69 -27.57 -27.94
N GLY A 371 4.71 -27.81 -28.76
CA GLY A 371 6.09 -27.38 -28.57
C GLY A 371 6.32 -25.87 -28.65
N ILE A 372 7.19 -25.35 -27.78
CA ILE A 372 7.63 -23.93 -27.73
C ILE A 372 8.37 -23.42 -28.98
N ASP A 373 8.55 -24.28 -29.99
CA ASP A 373 9.12 -23.98 -31.29
C ASP A 373 8.03 -23.82 -32.40
N ASP A 374 6.77 -24.17 -32.11
CA ASP A 374 5.59 -24.01 -32.99
C ASP A 374 4.57 -23.02 -32.40
N GLU A 375 4.28 -23.10 -31.08
CA GLU A 375 3.46 -22.16 -30.32
C GLU A 375 4.16 -21.71 -29.03
N ASP A 376 4.11 -20.42 -28.67
CA ASP A 376 4.51 -19.97 -27.32
C ASP A 376 3.72 -18.74 -26.87
N VAL A 377 3.52 -18.63 -25.56
CA VAL A 377 2.81 -17.52 -24.91
C VAL A 377 3.71 -16.92 -23.85
N LEU A 378 3.90 -15.61 -23.93
CA LEU A 378 4.86 -14.88 -23.11
C LEU A 378 4.20 -13.67 -22.46
N PHE A 379 4.68 -13.26 -21.29
CA PHE A 379 4.28 -12.00 -20.65
C PHE A 379 5.43 -10.98 -20.60
N GLU A 380 5.09 -9.70 -20.79
CA GLU A 380 5.98 -8.55 -20.54
C GLU A 380 5.62 -7.84 -19.23
N ILE A 381 4.33 -7.80 -18.88
CA ILE A 381 3.80 -7.15 -17.67
C ILE A 381 2.91 -8.13 -16.90
N VAL A 382 3.12 -8.23 -15.59
CA VAL A 382 2.22 -8.89 -14.64
C VAL A 382 2.06 -8.00 -13.42
N GLU A 383 0.85 -7.49 -13.21
CA GLU A 383 0.47 -6.72 -12.02
C GLU A 383 -0.68 -7.44 -11.32
N LEU A 384 -0.46 -7.94 -10.09
CA LEU A 384 -1.46 -8.69 -9.32
C LEU A 384 -1.63 -8.11 -7.91
N TYR A 385 -2.89 -7.98 -7.51
CA TYR A 385 -3.34 -7.33 -6.29
C TYR A 385 -4.43 -8.16 -5.58
N VAL A 386 -4.48 -8.08 -4.26
CA VAL A 386 -5.48 -8.75 -3.42
C VAL A 386 -6.07 -7.82 -2.35
N GLN A 387 -7.28 -8.13 -1.89
CA GLN A 387 -8.00 -7.40 -0.83
C GLN A 387 -8.97 -8.31 -0.06
#